data_AF-A0A937EY27-F1
#
_entry.id   AF-A0A937EY27-F1
#
_cell.length_a   1.000
_cell.length_b   1.000
_cell.length_c   1.000
_cell.angle_alpha   90.00
_cell.angle_beta   90.00
_cell.angle_gamma   90.00
#
_symmetry.space_group_name_H-M   'P 1'
#
loop_
_entity.id
_entity.type
_entity.pdbx_description
1 polymer ?
#
loop_
_entity_poly.entity_id
_entity_poly.type
_entity_poly.pdbx_seq_one_letter_code
_entity_poly.pdbx_strand_id
1 'polypeptide(L)'
;MQKPEGTNTPKTLSREQRWAIVRTLLQRENLSVEAKQAFQQAYPNAPEEMLDTAIFHTYVDGIGAAIDWLVDLEIFLRKPDRKPAIGATYHLLYHLYNWYQFHELLPDGRAGVLERLKEIKELVADGETEAILTTVEEIEAMFKGSRNYPNFQ
;
A
#
# COMPACT_ATOMS: atom_id res chain seq x y z
N MET A 1 -17.41 29.10 11.85
CA MET A 1 -16.36 28.07 11.95
C MET A 1 -17.01 26.79 12.45
N GLN A 2 -17.25 25.83 11.56
CA GLN A 2 -17.68 24.48 11.94
C GLN A 2 -16.44 23.71 12.40
N LYS A 3 -16.56 22.98 13.52
CA LYS A 3 -15.51 22.08 14.02
C LYS A 3 -15.22 21.02 12.95
N PRO A 4 -13.96 20.59 12.76
CA PRO A 4 -13.69 19.43 11.92
C PRO A 4 -14.44 18.24 12.54
N GLU A 5 -15.26 17.57 11.74
CA GLU A 5 -15.88 16.30 12.13
C GLU A 5 -14.78 15.37 12.62
N GLY A 6 -14.94 14.87 13.85
CA GLY A 6 -13.96 13.98 14.46
C GLY A 6 -13.67 12.83 13.51
N THR A 7 -12.40 12.65 13.17
CA THR A 7 -11.94 11.55 12.33
C THR A 7 -12.34 10.24 13.00
N ASN A 8 -13.40 9.62 12.50
CA ASN A 8 -13.85 8.30 12.96
C ASN A 8 -12.76 7.29 12.60
N THR A 9 -11.83 7.06 13.53
CA THR A 9 -10.90 5.95 13.39
C THR A 9 -11.67 4.64 13.50
N PRO A 10 -11.24 3.53 12.87
CA PRO A 10 -11.95 2.25 12.99
C PRO A 10 -12.23 1.81 14.44
N LYS A 11 -11.42 2.27 15.40
CA LYS A 11 -11.54 1.95 16.83
C LYS A 11 -12.68 2.69 17.55
N THR A 12 -13.18 3.81 17.01
CA THR A 12 -14.30 4.56 17.62
C THR A 12 -15.67 4.02 17.21
N LEU A 13 -15.72 3.11 16.24
CA LEU A 13 -16.94 2.50 15.72
C LEU A 13 -17.33 1.24 16.51
N SER A 14 -18.64 1.06 16.74
CA SER A 14 -19.18 -0.18 17.29
C SER A 14 -18.85 -1.38 16.38
N ARG A 15 -18.96 -2.59 16.92
CA ARG A 15 -18.74 -3.81 16.13
C ARG A 15 -19.72 -3.88 14.95
N GLU A 16 -20.98 -3.55 15.20
CA GLU A 16 -22.06 -3.55 14.22
C GLU A 16 -21.81 -2.51 13.13
N GLN A 17 -21.35 -1.31 13.50
CA GLN A 17 -20.99 -0.25 12.56
C GLN A 17 -19.82 -0.68 11.66
N ARG A 18 -18.75 -1.24 12.25
CA ARG A 18 -17.63 -1.78 11.47
C ARG A 18 -18.07 -2.85 10.49
N TRP A 19 -18.95 -3.76 10.92
CA TRP A 19 -19.45 -4.81 10.04
C TRP A 19 -20.38 -4.30 8.95
N ALA A 20 -21.19 -3.27 9.23
CA ALA A 20 -21.99 -2.61 8.20
C ALA A 20 -21.09 -1.99 7.12
N ILE A 21 -20.02 -1.29 7.51
CA ILE A 21 -19.07 -0.68 6.56
C ILE A 21 -18.36 -1.73 5.72
N VAL A 22 -17.86 -2.80 6.33
CA VAL A 22 -17.20 -3.90 5.60
C VAL A 22 -18.17 -4.53 4.60
N ARG A 23 -19.43 -4.79 4.98
CA ARG A 23 -20.43 -5.33 4.05
C ARG A 23 -20.66 -4.38 2.87
N THR A 24 -20.77 -3.09 3.11
CA THR A 24 -20.90 -2.10 2.03
C THR A 24 -19.71 -2.14 1.09
N LEU A 25 -18.48 -2.27 1.61
CA LEU A 25 -17.27 -2.40 0.80
C LEU A 25 -17.33 -3.64 -0.11
N LEU A 26 -17.72 -4.79 0.44
CA LEU A 26 -17.79 -6.06 -0.28
C LEU A 26 -18.91 -6.14 -1.34
N GLN A 27 -19.88 -5.23 -1.28
CA GLN A 27 -21.01 -5.18 -2.21
C GLN A 27 -20.80 -4.20 -3.38
N ARG A 28 -19.65 -3.52 -3.45
CA ARG A 28 -19.37 -2.54 -4.51
C ARG A 28 -18.95 -3.22 -5.80
N GLU A 29 -19.68 -2.93 -6.88
CA GLU A 29 -19.41 -3.50 -8.21
C GLU A 29 -18.21 -2.82 -8.91
N ASN A 30 -18.01 -1.51 -8.70
CA ASN A 30 -16.97 -0.72 -9.39
C ASN A 30 -15.80 -0.35 -8.47
N LEU A 31 -15.46 -1.23 -7.53
CA LEU A 31 -14.54 -0.92 -6.43
C LEU A 31 -13.18 -0.41 -6.88
N SER A 32 -12.61 -0.98 -7.95
CA SER A 32 -11.32 -0.53 -8.50
C SER A 32 -11.37 0.90 -9.05
N VAL A 33 -12.44 1.27 -9.76
CA VAL A 33 -12.61 2.63 -10.32
C VAL A 33 -12.81 3.65 -9.20
N GLU A 34 -13.66 3.32 -8.23
CA GLU A 34 -13.90 4.18 -7.06
C GLU A 34 -12.64 4.33 -6.19
N ALA A 35 -11.88 3.25 -6.03
CA ALA A 35 -10.58 3.29 -5.35
C ALA A 35 -9.60 4.21 -6.09
N LYS A 36 -9.49 4.10 -7.41
CA LYS A 36 -8.61 4.98 -8.22
C LYS A 36 -8.92 6.46 -7.99
N GLN A 37 -10.20 6.83 -8.03
CA GLN A 37 -10.64 8.20 -7.77
C GLN A 37 -10.28 8.66 -6.34
N ALA A 38 -10.52 7.81 -5.34
CA ALA A 38 -10.20 8.13 -3.94
C ALA A 38 -8.68 8.29 -3.72
N PHE A 39 -7.87 7.42 -4.31
CA PHE A 39 -6.41 7.47 -4.23
C PHE A 39 -5.83 8.70 -4.92
N GLN A 40 -6.32 9.05 -6.12
CA GLN A 40 -5.92 10.26 -6.82
C GLN A 40 -6.26 11.53 -6.02
N GLN A 41 -7.40 11.55 -5.33
CA GLN A 41 -7.80 12.66 -4.48
C GLN A 41 -6.90 12.77 -3.23
N ALA A 42 -6.56 11.65 -2.60
CA ALA A 42 -5.74 11.61 -1.39
C ALA A 42 -4.25 11.89 -1.65
N TYR A 43 -3.75 11.46 -2.82
CA TYR A 43 -2.34 11.52 -3.20
C TYR A 43 -2.17 12.14 -4.60
N PRO A 44 -2.50 13.42 -4.79
CA PRO A 44 -2.56 14.06 -6.11
C PRO A 44 -1.22 14.18 -6.84
N ASN A 45 -0.11 13.93 -6.14
CA ASN A 45 1.24 14.00 -6.71
C ASN A 45 1.93 12.63 -6.81
N ALA A 46 1.24 11.53 -6.46
CA ALA A 46 1.82 10.21 -6.59
C ALA A 46 1.80 9.77 -8.07
N PRO A 47 2.86 9.08 -8.56
CA PRO A 47 2.86 8.45 -9.87
C PRO A 47 1.70 7.47 -10.05
N GLU A 48 1.18 7.34 -11.26
CA GLU A 48 0.04 6.47 -11.57
C GLU A 48 0.34 5.00 -11.22
N GLU A 49 1.57 4.55 -11.46
CA GLU A 49 2.03 3.20 -11.16
C GLU A 49 2.04 2.90 -9.65
N MET A 50 2.35 3.90 -8.82
CA MET A 50 2.27 3.77 -7.36
C MET A 50 0.81 3.69 -6.89
N LEU A 51 -0.08 4.46 -7.52
CA LEU A 51 -1.51 4.42 -7.22
C LEU A 51 -2.11 3.06 -7.61
N ASP A 52 -1.81 2.57 -8.82
CA ASP A 52 -2.29 1.28 -9.31
C ASP A 52 -1.80 0.14 -8.42
N THR A 53 -0.54 0.19 -7.96
CA THR A 53 0.02 -0.75 -6.97
C THR A 53 -0.76 -0.71 -5.66
N ALA A 54 -0.96 0.48 -5.08
CA ALA A 54 -1.71 0.63 -3.84
C ALA A 54 -3.14 0.11 -3.96
N ILE A 55 -3.83 0.43 -5.06
CA ILE A 55 -5.19 -0.03 -5.36
C ILE A 55 -5.22 -1.55 -5.48
N PHE A 56 -4.26 -2.16 -6.18
CA PHE A 56 -4.19 -3.62 -6.31
C PHE A 56 -4.10 -4.29 -4.94
N HIS A 57 -3.17 -3.84 -4.09
CA HIS A 57 -2.93 -4.45 -2.79
C HIS A 57 -3.98 -4.11 -1.72
N THR A 58 -4.84 -3.12 -1.94
CA THR A 58 -5.86 -2.74 -0.96
C THR A 58 -7.30 -3.05 -1.40
N TYR A 59 -7.61 -2.95 -2.70
CA TYR A 59 -8.98 -3.01 -3.22
C TYR A 59 -9.22 -4.04 -4.33
N VAL A 60 -8.18 -4.59 -4.97
CA VAL A 60 -8.34 -5.63 -6.01
C VAL A 60 -8.11 -7.02 -5.41
N ASP A 61 -6.91 -7.29 -4.89
CA ASP A 61 -6.53 -8.62 -4.40
C ASP A 61 -6.43 -8.68 -2.87
N GLY A 62 -6.03 -7.57 -2.22
CA GLY A 62 -5.84 -7.54 -0.77
C GLY A 62 -7.10 -7.86 0.05
N ILE A 63 -8.28 -7.47 -0.43
CA ILE A 63 -9.56 -7.83 0.20
C ILE A 63 -9.80 -9.33 0.11
N GLY A 64 -9.51 -9.94 -1.05
CA GLY A 64 -9.60 -11.38 -1.25
C GLY A 64 -8.70 -12.13 -0.28
N ALA A 65 -7.42 -11.74 -0.21
CA ALA A 65 -6.46 -12.32 0.73
C ALA A 65 -6.90 -12.22 2.20
N ALA A 66 -7.51 -11.09 2.60
CA ALA A 66 -8.05 -10.92 3.94
C ALA A 66 -9.26 -11.83 4.22
N ILE A 67 -10.16 -11.99 3.24
CA ILE A 67 -11.32 -12.89 3.34
C ILE A 67 -10.86 -14.33 3.43
N ASP A 68 -9.94 -14.75 2.56
CA ASP A 68 -9.43 -16.13 2.53
C ASP A 68 -8.78 -16.50 3.85
N TRP A 69 -8.00 -15.58 4.44
CA TRP A 69 -7.45 -15.76 5.78
C TRP A 69 -8.54 -15.90 6.86
N LEU A 70 -9.58 -15.06 6.85
CA LEU A 70 -10.70 -15.16 7.80
C LEU A 70 -11.49 -16.47 7.63
N VAL A 71 -11.70 -16.92 6.39
CA VAL A 71 -12.38 -18.17 6.05
C VAL A 71 -11.57 -19.35 6.56
N ASP A 72 -10.24 -19.34 6.39
CA ASP A 72 -9.35 -20.40 6.86
C ASP A 72 -9.40 -20.54 8.40
N LEU A 73 -9.44 -19.42 9.13
CA LEU A 73 -9.63 -19.42 10.59
C LEU A 73 -10.97 -20.01 11.01
N GLU A 74 -12.06 -19.66 10.33
CA GLU A 74 -13.40 -20.22 10.61
C GLU A 74 -13.46 -21.72 10.29
N ILE A 75 -12.84 -22.16 9.20
CA ILE A 75 -12.75 -23.58 8.84
C ILE A 75 -12.03 -24.35 9.95
N PHE A 76 -10.91 -23.83 10.46
CA PHE A 76 -10.18 -24.44 11.57
C PHE A 76 -11.05 -24.58 12.83
N LEU A 77 -11.84 -23.55 13.20
CA LEU A 77 -12.76 -23.64 14.34
C LEU A 77 -13.81 -24.74 14.18
N ARG A 78 -14.29 -24.97 12.95
CA ARG A 78 -15.25 -26.03 12.64
C ARG A 78 -14.61 -27.41 12.50
N LYS A 79 -13.34 -27.47 12.06
CA LYS A 79 -12.61 -28.69 11.71
C LYS A 79 -11.15 -28.57 12.18
N PRO A 80 -10.86 -28.81 13.46
CA PRO A 80 -9.53 -28.60 14.04
C PRO A 80 -8.41 -29.49 13.45
N ASP A 81 -8.79 -30.59 12.79
CA ASP A 81 -7.89 -31.45 12.02
C ASP A 81 -7.33 -30.76 10.77
N ARG A 82 -8.04 -29.74 10.26
CA ARG A 82 -7.57 -28.84 9.19
C ARG A 82 -6.85 -27.65 9.79
N LYS A 83 -5.54 -27.80 10.01
CA LYS A 83 -4.69 -26.69 10.44
C LYS A 83 -4.79 -25.51 9.46
N PRO A 84 -4.73 -24.25 9.95
CA PRO A 84 -4.72 -23.08 9.09
C PRO A 84 -3.58 -23.17 8.06
N ALA A 85 -3.90 -22.87 6.81
CA ALA A 85 -2.94 -22.84 5.72
C ALA A 85 -2.06 -21.59 5.86
N ILE A 86 -0.75 -21.80 6.07
CA ILE A 86 0.21 -20.69 6.16
C ILE A 86 0.21 -19.83 4.89
N GLY A 87 -0.14 -20.39 3.74
CA GLY A 87 -0.26 -19.69 2.46
C GLY A 87 -1.23 -18.50 2.51
N ALA A 88 -2.41 -18.64 3.12
CA ALA A 88 -3.36 -17.54 3.25
C ALA A 88 -2.82 -16.41 4.13
N THR A 89 -2.03 -16.77 5.16
CA THR A 89 -1.36 -15.80 6.02
C THR A 89 -0.27 -15.04 5.26
N TYR A 90 0.59 -15.75 4.50
CA TYR A 90 1.63 -15.10 3.70
C TYR A 90 1.07 -14.23 2.58
N HIS A 91 -0.02 -14.65 1.94
CA HIS A 91 -0.70 -13.86 0.91
C HIS A 91 -1.25 -12.56 1.50
N LEU A 92 -1.93 -12.61 2.65
CA LEU A 92 -2.38 -11.41 3.35
C LEU A 92 -1.20 -10.50 3.76
N LEU A 93 -0.14 -11.08 4.32
CA LEU A 93 1.06 -10.33 4.70
C LEU A 93 1.70 -9.63 3.50
N TYR A 94 1.76 -10.29 2.35
CA TYR A 94 2.27 -9.70 1.11
C TYR A 94 1.51 -8.42 0.73
N HIS A 95 0.17 -8.41 0.80
CA HIS A 95 -0.62 -7.20 0.51
C HIS A 95 -0.44 -6.11 1.56
N LEU A 96 -0.46 -6.45 2.85
CA LEU A 96 -0.28 -5.48 3.93
C LEU A 96 1.12 -4.84 3.89
N TYR A 97 2.12 -5.62 3.52
CA TYR A 97 3.49 -5.14 3.39
C TYR A 97 3.67 -4.17 2.21
N ASN A 98 3.12 -4.49 1.03
CA ASN A 98 3.15 -3.58 -0.12
C ASN A 98 2.35 -2.30 0.14
N TRP A 99 1.25 -2.38 0.90
CA TRP A 99 0.53 -1.20 1.37
C TRP A 99 1.39 -0.31 2.28
N TYR A 100 2.10 -0.93 3.23
CA TYR A 100 3.03 -0.21 4.09
C TYR A 100 4.14 0.48 3.27
N GLN A 101 4.73 -0.22 2.29
CA GLN A 101 5.74 0.36 1.41
C GLN A 101 5.23 1.59 0.65
N PHE A 102 4.00 1.56 0.14
CA PHE A 102 3.40 2.74 -0.50
C PHE A 102 3.38 3.94 0.46
N HIS A 103 3.00 3.74 1.73
CA HIS A 103 2.99 4.80 2.74
C HIS A 103 4.38 5.35 3.08
N GLU A 104 5.38 4.48 3.19
CA GLU A 104 6.74 4.90 3.52
C GLU A 104 7.45 5.59 2.35
N LEU A 105 7.13 5.19 1.11
CA LEU A 105 7.73 5.77 -0.10
C LEU A 105 7.01 7.06 -0.56
N LEU A 106 5.85 7.37 -0.01
CA LEU A 106 5.09 8.59 -0.34
C LEU A 106 5.84 9.90 0.01
N PRO A 107 6.46 10.06 1.20
CA PRO A 107 7.27 11.24 1.55
C PRO A 107 8.58 11.32 0.75
N ASP A 108 9.27 10.20 0.59
CA ASP A 108 10.57 10.13 -0.09
C ASP A 108 10.45 10.22 -1.61
N GLY A 109 9.32 9.78 -2.18
CA GLY A 109 9.12 9.68 -3.63
C GLY A 109 9.08 11.02 -4.36
N ARG A 110 8.76 12.13 -3.69
CA ARG A 110 8.81 13.47 -4.30
C ARG A 110 9.97 14.32 -3.79
N ALA A 111 10.18 14.40 -2.48
CA ALA A 111 11.23 15.24 -1.92
C ALA A 111 12.63 14.69 -2.22
N GLY A 112 12.84 13.38 -2.00
CA GLY A 112 14.11 12.71 -2.27
C GLY A 112 14.44 12.66 -3.77
N VAL A 113 13.43 12.43 -4.62
CA VAL A 113 13.62 12.49 -6.09
C VAL A 113 13.98 13.90 -6.56
N LEU A 114 13.35 14.94 -6.00
CA LEU A 114 13.69 16.33 -6.32
C LEU A 114 15.11 16.70 -5.84
N GLU A 115 15.54 16.19 -4.69
CA GLU A 115 16.89 16.36 -4.17
C GLU A 115 17.93 15.67 -5.06
N ARG A 116 17.72 14.40 -5.44
CA ARG A 116 18.61 13.68 -6.35
C ARG A 116 18.63 14.28 -7.76
N LEU A 117 17.51 14.80 -8.26
CA LEU A 117 17.49 15.56 -9.51
C LEU A 117 18.25 16.89 -9.42
N LYS A 118 18.30 17.52 -8.25
CA LYS A 118 19.11 18.71 -8.02
C LYS A 118 20.59 18.36 -8.01
N GLU A 119 20.98 17.27 -7.35
CA GLU A 119 22.36 16.75 -7.39
C GLU A 119 22.80 16.41 -8.82
N ILE A 120 21.97 15.74 -9.63
CA ILE A 120 22.29 15.49 -11.04
C ILE A 120 22.57 16.79 -11.79
N LYS A 121 21.79 17.85 -11.56
CA LYS A 121 22.02 19.15 -12.22
C LYS A 121 23.33 19.80 -11.80
N GLU A 122 23.73 19.64 -10.54
CA GLU A 122 25.00 20.13 -10.01
C GLU A 122 26.17 19.33 -10.62
N LEU A 123 26.08 18.00 -10.61
CA LEU A 123 27.10 17.10 -11.17
C LEU A 123 27.29 17.24 -12.68
N VAL A 124 26.23 17.56 -13.42
CA VAL A 124 26.31 17.87 -14.87
C VAL A 124 27.14 19.11 -15.14
N ALA A 125 27.05 20.14 -14.28
CA ALA A 125 27.86 21.34 -14.40
C ALA A 125 29.35 21.05 -14.18
N ASP A 126 29.66 20.07 -13.32
CA ASP A 126 31.01 19.67 -12.95
C ASP A 126 31.60 18.56 -13.84
N GLY A 127 30.81 17.99 -14.76
CA GLY A 127 31.24 16.93 -15.69
C GLY A 127 31.43 15.55 -15.04
N GLU A 128 30.89 15.33 -13.85
CA GLU A 128 31.08 14.11 -13.05
C GLU A 128 30.14 12.98 -13.50
N THR A 129 30.45 12.41 -14.66
CA THR A 129 29.59 11.41 -15.33
C THR A 129 29.30 10.17 -14.47
N GLU A 130 30.26 9.69 -13.67
CA GLU A 130 30.02 8.53 -12.81
C GLU A 130 29.15 8.82 -11.59
N ALA A 131 29.28 10.01 -11.01
CA ALA A 131 28.42 10.45 -9.93
C ALA A 131 26.97 10.59 -10.43
N ILE A 132 26.78 11.09 -11.66
CA ILE A 132 25.46 11.18 -12.31
C ILE A 132 24.82 9.80 -12.48
N LEU A 133 25.57 8.81 -12.99
CA LEU A 133 25.07 7.45 -13.17
C LEU A 133 24.67 6.82 -11.83
N THR A 134 25.49 7.01 -10.79
CA THR A 134 25.18 6.54 -9.44
C THR A 134 23.90 7.18 -8.89
N THR A 135 23.71 8.49 -9.05
CA THR A 135 22.49 9.17 -8.60
C THR A 135 21.25 8.74 -9.38
N VAL A 136 21.38 8.42 -10.68
CA VAL A 136 20.28 7.86 -11.49
C VAL A 136 19.90 6.47 -11.00
N GLU A 137 20.86 5.60 -10.68
CA GLU A 137 20.61 4.28 -10.12
C GLU A 137 19.88 4.35 -8.77
N GLU A 138 20.24 5.32 -7.92
CA GLU A 138 19.55 5.57 -6.66
C GLU A 138 18.10 6.02 -6.86
N ILE A 139 17.84 6.91 -7.83
CA ILE A 139 16.48 7.31 -8.21
C ILE A 139 15.70 6.08 -8.70
N GLU A 140 16.28 5.27 -9.59
CA GLU A 140 15.63 4.04 -10.06
C GLU A 140 15.33 3.07 -8.92
N ALA A 141 16.22 2.94 -7.93
CA ALA A 141 16.02 2.08 -6.77
C ALA A 141 14.87 2.55 -5.88
N MET A 142 14.67 3.87 -5.74
CA MET A 142 13.52 4.45 -5.03
C MET A 142 12.19 4.08 -5.70
N PHE A 143 12.18 3.93 -7.03
CA PHE A 143 10.99 3.55 -7.80
C PHE A 143 10.80 2.04 -7.98
N LYS A 144 11.85 1.23 -7.78
CA LYS A 144 11.77 -0.24 -7.88
C LYS A 144 11.03 -0.90 -6.70
N GLY A 145 10.69 -0.17 -5.64
CA GLY A 145 9.67 -0.56 -4.63
C GLY A 145 9.94 -1.85 -3.83
N SER A 146 11.04 -2.55 -4.04
CA SER A 146 11.34 -3.84 -3.39
C SER A 146 12.25 -3.63 -2.19
N ARG A 147 11.70 -3.19 -1.05
CA ARG A 147 12.28 -3.66 0.22
C ARG A 147 11.79 -5.09 0.43
N ASN A 148 12.69 -6.04 0.68
CA ASN A 148 12.29 -7.41 0.99
C ASN A 148 11.38 -7.41 2.23
N TYR A 149 10.38 -8.30 2.23
CA TYR A 149 9.58 -8.59 3.43
C TYR A 149 10.50 -8.86 4.63
N PRO A 150 10.09 -8.50 5.87
CA PRO A 150 10.88 -8.86 7.05
C PRO A 150 11.02 -10.39 7.08
N ASN A 151 12.26 -10.89 7.13
CA ASN A 151 12.51 -12.29 7.40
C ASN A 151 12.20 -12.55 8.87
N PHE A 152 11.06 -13.16 9.17
CA PHE A 152 10.65 -13.55 10.54
C PHE A 152 11.22 -14.92 10.95
N GLN A 153 12.48 -15.19 10.62
CA GLN A 153 13.22 -16.33 11.16
C GLN A 153 13.75 -16.03 12.56
#